data_AF-A0A1H5Q2D6-F1
#
_entry.id   AF-A0A1H5Q2D6-F1
#
_cell.length_a   1.000
_cell.length_b   1.000
_cell.length_c   1.000
_cell.angle_alpha   90.00
_cell.angle_beta   90.00
_cell.angle_gamma   90.00
#
_symmetry.space_group_name_H-M   'P 1'
#
loop_
_entity.id
_entity.type
_entity.pdbx_description
1 polymer ?
#
loop_
_entity_poly.entity_id
_entity_poly.type
_entity_poly.pdbx_seq_one_letter_code
_entity_poly.pdbx_strand_id
1 'polypeptide(L)'
;MTTTLLITRQLEVHDHLLARGWRLDGDTGPADVKFLDDATAGWSYPASFGGRRTNEVGDTTPMVLQCYFTFGDEGEVVFGVLPAGNLRGSGCAKHDTRERLFPLTGTGHVDLVTLTAMVEELEPLARAHDVRALVECRYFGPCGTRRR
;
A
#
# COMPACT_ATOMS: atom_id res chain seq x y z
N MET A 1 -6.83 0.73 -24.53
CA MET A 1 -7.63 0.84 -23.29
C MET A 1 -8.44 2.13 -23.36
N THR A 2 -9.77 2.08 -23.18
CA THR A 2 -10.62 3.27 -23.27
C THR A 2 -10.59 4.06 -21.96
N THR A 3 -10.77 5.38 -22.04
CA THR A 3 -10.86 6.27 -20.85
C THR A 3 -11.97 5.81 -19.89
N THR A 4 -13.07 5.29 -20.41
CA THR A 4 -14.17 4.73 -19.61
C THR A 4 -13.72 3.54 -18.76
N LEU A 5 -13.00 2.57 -19.34
CA LEU A 5 -12.51 1.40 -18.60
C LEU A 5 -11.53 1.79 -17.49
N LEU A 6 -10.66 2.76 -17.78
CA LEU A 6 -9.70 3.33 -16.80
C LEU A 6 -10.40 3.92 -15.58
N ILE A 7 -11.46 4.68 -15.81
CA ILE A 7 -12.25 5.31 -14.76
C ILE A 7 -13.01 4.26 -13.97
N THR A 8 -13.71 3.34 -14.66
CA THR A 8 -14.53 2.30 -14.02
C THR A 8 -13.70 1.46 -13.05
N ARG A 9 -12.55 0.94 -13.48
CA ARG A 9 -11.72 0.10 -12.59
C ARG A 9 -11.16 0.86 -11.39
N GLN A 10 -10.89 2.17 -11.52
CA GLN A 10 -10.42 3.00 -10.38
C GLN A 10 -11.55 3.20 -9.37
N LEU A 11 -12.77 3.48 -9.84
CA LEU A 11 -13.94 3.66 -8.99
C LEU A 11 -14.31 2.36 -8.26
N GLU A 12 -14.24 1.21 -8.92
CA GLU A 12 -14.50 -0.09 -8.28
C GLU A 12 -13.54 -0.35 -7.10
N VAL A 13 -12.25 -0.10 -7.29
CA VAL A 13 -11.25 -0.22 -6.21
C VAL A 13 -11.50 0.82 -5.13
N HIS A 14 -11.82 2.06 -5.53
CA HIS A 14 -12.08 3.15 -4.59
C HIS A 14 -13.25 2.81 -3.65
N ASP A 15 -14.40 2.44 -4.21
CA ASP A 15 -15.58 2.08 -3.42
C ASP A 15 -15.31 0.88 -2.53
N HIS A 16 -14.58 -0.13 -3.05
CA HIS A 16 -14.21 -1.32 -2.31
C HIS A 16 -13.34 -1.01 -1.08
N LEU A 17 -12.30 -0.20 -1.24
CA LEU A 17 -11.38 0.17 -0.16
C LEU A 17 -12.00 1.19 0.81
N LEU A 18 -12.77 2.16 0.29
CA LEU A 18 -13.47 3.16 1.08
C LEU A 18 -14.45 2.52 2.06
N ALA A 19 -15.20 1.50 1.61
CA ALA A 19 -16.10 0.73 2.48
C ALA A 19 -15.38 0.05 3.66
N ARG A 20 -14.06 -0.15 3.56
CA ARG A 20 -13.19 -0.72 4.60
C ARG A 20 -12.46 0.33 5.44
N GLY A 21 -12.73 1.62 5.20
CA GLY A 21 -12.12 2.73 5.93
C GLY A 21 -10.74 3.16 5.43
N TRP A 22 -10.36 2.74 4.21
CA TRP A 22 -9.17 3.28 3.55
C TRP A 22 -9.42 4.70 3.06
N ARG A 23 -8.33 5.43 2.84
CA ARG A 23 -8.35 6.79 2.31
C ARG A 23 -7.67 6.82 0.96
N LEU A 24 -8.20 7.61 0.05
CA LEU A 24 -7.50 7.99 -1.17
C LEU A 24 -6.39 9.00 -0.84
N ASP A 25 -5.18 8.70 -1.27
CA ASP A 25 -4.02 9.57 -1.24
C ASP A 25 -3.83 10.25 -2.59
N GLY A 26 -3.18 11.42 -2.58
CA GLY A 26 -3.02 12.29 -3.74
C GLY A 26 -3.96 13.49 -3.71
N ASP A 27 -3.65 14.50 -4.52
CA ASP A 27 -4.44 15.73 -4.63
C ASP A 27 -5.63 15.57 -5.60
N THR A 28 -5.68 14.45 -6.32
CA THR A 28 -6.62 14.23 -7.42
C THR A 28 -7.55 13.05 -7.14
N GLY A 29 -8.85 13.25 -7.39
CA GLY A 29 -9.87 12.23 -7.15
C GLY A 29 -9.82 11.07 -8.14
N PRO A 30 -10.49 9.95 -7.83
CA PRO A 30 -10.67 8.88 -8.81
C PRO A 30 -11.46 9.45 -9.99
N ALA A 31 -11.04 9.12 -11.22
CA ALA A 31 -11.58 9.64 -12.49
C ALA A 31 -11.10 11.02 -12.98
N ASP A 32 -10.33 11.78 -12.19
CA ASP A 32 -9.85 13.11 -12.61
C ASP A 32 -8.56 13.05 -13.45
N VAL A 33 -7.65 12.12 -13.12
CA VAL A 33 -6.42 11.83 -13.89
C VAL A 33 -6.27 10.31 -13.99
N LYS A 34 -5.53 9.80 -14.98
CA LYS A 34 -5.11 8.40 -14.91
C LYS A 34 -4.21 8.26 -13.68
N PHE A 35 -4.60 7.47 -12.68
CA PHE A 35 -3.78 7.22 -11.49
C PHE A 35 -2.36 6.74 -11.83
N LEU A 36 -2.18 6.05 -12.97
CA LEU A 36 -0.86 5.66 -13.47
C LEU A 36 0.06 6.84 -13.84
N ASP A 37 -0.51 8.02 -14.09
CA ASP A 37 0.22 9.25 -14.43
C ASP A 37 0.51 10.11 -13.18
N ASP A 38 -0.03 9.74 -12.01
CA ASP A 38 0.20 10.40 -10.72
C ASP A 38 0.88 9.43 -9.75
N ALA A 39 2.18 9.64 -9.52
CA ALA A 39 2.99 8.79 -8.64
C ALA A 39 2.55 8.82 -7.16
N THR A 40 1.69 9.77 -6.78
CA THR A 40 1.11 9.87 -5.43
C THR A 40 -0.28 9.27 -5.33
N ALA A 41 -0.92 8.96 -6.47
CA ALA A 41 -2.27 8.44 -6.50
C ALA A 41 -2.31 6.98 -6.05
N GLY A 42 -3.04 6.75 -4.95
CA GLY A 42 -3.21 5.43 -4.37
C GLY A 42 -4.17 5.48 -3.20
N TRP A 43 -4.23 4.40 -2.45
CA TRP A 43 -5.02 4.33 -1.23
C TRP A 43 -4.11 3.94 -0.08
N SER A 44 -4.18 4.69 1.03
CA SER A 44 -3.57 4.29 2.30
C SER A 44 -4.60 3.76 3.26
N TYR A 45 -4.14 2.89 4.16
CA TYR A 45 -4.92 2.40 5.28
C TYR A 45 -4.61 3.23 6.54
N PRO A 46 -5.50 4.16 6.97
CA PRO A 46 -5.20 5.12 8.04
C PRO A 46 -5.00 4.46 9.41
N ALA A 47 -5.55 3.27 9.63
CA ALA A 47 -5.39 2.55 10.90
C ALA A 47 -4.05 1.80 11.00
N SER A 48 -3.16 1.89 9.99
CA SER A 48 -1.78 1.45 10.12
C SER A 48 -1.15 2.00 11.40
N PHE A 49 -0.35 1.18 12.07
CA PHE A 49 0.27 1.49 13.37
C PHE A 49 -0.73 1.87 14.49
N GLY A 50 -1.92 1.29 14.43
CA GLY A 50 -3.01 1.56 15.37
C GLY A 50 -3.66 2.93 15.18
N GLY A 51 -3.56 3.52 13.99
CA GLY A 51 -4.11 4.84 13.68
C GLY A 51 -3.35 6.00 14.31
N ARG A 52 -2.13 5.76 14.79
CA ARG A 52 -1.30 6.80 15.38
C ARG A 52 -0.69 7.65 14.28
N ARG A 53 -0.80 8.97 14.44
CA ARG A 53 -0.11 9.91 13.56
C ARG A 53 1.39 9.80 13.75
N THR A 54 2.09 9.49 12.66
CA THR A 54 3.56 9.55 12.55
C THR A 54 3.94 10.82 11.81
N ASN A 55 4.99 11.52 12.27
CA ASN A 55 5.58 12.59 11.47
C ASN A 55 6.41 11.97 10.35
N GLU A 56 6.32 12.56 9.17
CA GLU A 56 7.12 12.16 8.02
C GLU A 56 8.52 12.74 8.14
N VAL A 57 9.54 11.88 8.00
CA VAL A 57 10.96 12.21 8.03
C VAL A 57 11.64 11.48 6.89
N GLY A 58 11.43 11.99 5.67
CA GLY A 58 12.00 11.39 4.45
C GLY A 58 11.78 9.88 4.37
N ASP A 59 12.81 9.15 3.95
CA ASP A 59 12.79 7.69 3.81
C ASP A 59 12.83 6.92 5.15
N THR A 60 12.89 7.63 6.28
CA THR A 60 12.99 7.03 7.62
C THR A 60 11.63 6.62 8.16
N THR A 61 10.57 7.32 7.77
CA THR A 61 9.22 7.02 8.23
C THR A 61 8.76 5.69 7.66
N PRO A 62 8.32 4.74 8.52
CA PRO A 62 7.74 3.50 8.02
C PRO A 62 6.53 3.77 7.12
N MET A 63 6.47 3.04 6.01
CA MET A 63 5.36 3.06 5.07
C MET A 63 4.11 2.53 5.75
N VAL A 64 2.99 3.23 5.59
CA VAL A 64 1.66 2.69 5.92
C VAL A 64 1.28 1.61 4.90
N LEU A 65 0.27 0.80 5.21
CA LEU A 65 -0.28 -0.15 4.23
C LEU A 65 -0.94 0.65 3.09
N GLN A 66 -0.57 0.33 1.86
CA GLN A 66 -0.99 1.06 0.66
C GLN A 66 -1.39 0.14 -0.50
N CYS A 67 -2.23 0.64 -1.39
CA CYS A 67 -2.62 0.03 -2.65
C CYS A 67 -2.50 1.05 -3.79
N TYR A 68 -2.08 0.63 -4.98
CA TYR A 68 -1.96 1.53 -6.14
C TYR A 68 -1.87 0.74 -7.46
N PHE A 69 -2.05 1.44 -8.57
CA PHE A 69 -1.76 0.91 -9.91
C PHE A 69 -0.30 1.17 -10.26
N THR A 70 0.38 0.20 -10.88
CA THR A 70 1.77 0.35 -11.35
C THR A 70 2.01 -0.52 -12.60
N PHE A 71 3.26 -0.60 -13.03
CA PHE A 71 3.71 -1.46 -14.12
C PHE A 71 4.49 -2.65 -13.58
N GLY A 72 4.21 -3.84 -14.13
CA GLY A 72 5.00 -5.05 -13.90
C GLY A 72 6.31 -5.02 -14.69
N ASP A 73 7.09 -6.10 -14.56
CA ASP A 73 8.42 -6.23 -15.17
C ASP A 73 8.37 -6.19 -16.72
N GLU A 74 7.25 -6.58 -17.33
CA GLU A 74 7.06 -6.57 -18.79
C GLU A 74 6.35 -5.27 -19.26
N GLY A 75 6.13 -4.30 -18.37
CA GLY A 75 5.49 -3.02 -18.67
C GLY A 75 3.96 -3.11 -18.76
N GLU A 76 3.37 -4.24 -18.40
CA GLU A 76 1.93 -4.42 -18.25
C GLU A 76 1.40 -3.71 -17.01
N VAL A 77 0.16 -3.22 -17.06
CA VAL A 77 -0.46 -2.61 -15.88
C VAL A 77 -0.83 -3.69 -14.89
N VAL A 78 -0.38 -3.53 -13.65
CA VAL A 78 -0.68 -4.41 -12.51
C VAL A 78 -1.25 -3.60 -11.35
N PHE A 79 -1.82 -4.30 -10.37
CA PHE A 79 -2.24 -3.71 -9.11
C PHE A 79 -1.26 -4.14 -8.01
N GLY A 80 -0.79 -3.17 -7.23
CA GLY A 80 0.17 -3.37 -6.16
C GLY A 80 -0.46 -3.16 -4.79
N VAL A 81 -0.08 -4.02 -3.84
CA VAL A 81 -0.35 -3.86 -2.42
C VAL A 81 0.99 -3.83 -1.69
N LEU A 82 1.27 -2.72 -1.00
CA LEU A 82 2.48 -2.52 -0.22
C LEU A 82 2.14 -2.69 1.27
N PRO A 83 2.63 -3.75 1.95
CA PRO A 83 2.43 -3.92 3.39
C PRO A 83 2.98 -2.74 4.20
N ALA A 84 2.42 -2.49 5.38
CA ALA A 84 3.00 -1.51 6.31
C ALA A 84 4.37 -2.01 6.83
N GLY A 85 5.38 -1.14 6.90
CA GLY A 85 6.72 -1.51 7.34
C GLY A 85 7.82 -0.53 6.92
N ASN A 86 9.07 -0.95 7.01
CA ASN A 86 10.21 -0.18 6.52
C ASN A 86 10.33 -0.29 5.00
N LEU A 87 10.59 0.84 4.33
CA LEU A 87 10.82 0.87 2.89
C LEU A 87 11.84 -0.20 2.46
N ARG A 88 11.54 -0.90 1.35
CA ARG A 88 12.32 -2.01 0.80
C ARG A 88 13.83 -1.79 0.90
N GLY A 89 14.54 -2.79 1.41
CA GLY A 89 15.98 -2.78 1.62
C GLY A 89 16.45 -2.05 2.88
N SER A 90 15.53 -1.51 3.68
CA SER A 90 15.88 -0.66 4.83
C SER A 90 15.57 -1.29 6.19
N GLY A 91 15.07 -2.52 6.24
CA GLY A 91 14.74 -3.23 7.48
C GLY A 91 15.27 -4.66 7.53
N CYS A 92 14.91 -5.40 8.58
CA CYS A 92 15.08 -6.85 8.57
C CYS A 92 14.00 -7.49 7.67
N ALA A 93 14.23 -8.71 7.18
CA ALA A 93 13.30 -9.38 6.27
C ALA A 93 11.83 -9.48 6.75
N LYS A 94 11.58 -9.35 8.06
CA LYS A 94 10.22 -9.33 8.65
C LYS A 94 9.54 -7.97 8.52
N HIS A 95 10.30 -6.88 8.66
CA HIS A 95 9.79 -5.51 8.67
C HIS A 95 10.06 -4.77 7.36
N ASP A 96 10.78 -5.40 6.44
CA ASP A 96 11.00 -4.95 5.08
C ASP A 96 9.70 -5.06 4.28
N THR A 97 9.24 -3.95 3.70
CA THR A 97 8.06 -3.99 2.83
C THR A 97 8.41 -4.71 1.53
N ARG A 98 7.57 -5.68 1.17
CA ARG A 98 7.61 -6.36 -0.12
C ARG A 98 6.28 -6.19 -0.79
N GLU A 99 6.30 -5.40 -1.85
CA GLU A 99 5.15 -5.18 -2.72
C GLU A 99 4.63 -6.51 -3.24
N ARG A 100 3.29 -6.65 -3.20
CA ARG A 100 2.57 -7.78 -3.76
C ARG A 100 1.87 -7.28 -5.02
N LEU A 101 2.41 -7.65 -6.16
CA LEU A 101 1.87 -7.31 -7.47
C LEU A 101 1.00 -8.45 -7.98
N PHE A 102 -0.14 -8.11 -8.57
CA PHE A 102 -0.95 -9.08 -9.29
C PHE A 102 -1.55 -8.48 -10.57
N PRO A 103 -1.68 -9.30 -11.63
CA PRO A 103 -2.20 -8.84 -12.90
C PRO A 103 -3.67 -8.46 -12.79
N LEU A 104 -4.11 -7.59 -13.70
CA LEU A 104 -5.52 -7.34 -13.91
C LEU A 104 -6.20 -8.58 -14.52
N THR A 105 -7.51 -8.72 -14.33
CA THR A 105 -8.31 -9.76 -14.96
C THR A 105 -8.23 -9.68 -16.49
N GLY A 106 -8.68 -10.72 -17.19
CA GLY A 106 -8.75 -10.71 -18.66
C GLY A 106 -9.62 -9.59 -19.26
N THR A 107 -10.48 -8.96 -18.44
CA THR A 107 -11.28 -7.79 -18.83
C THR A 107 -10.64 -6.44 -18.45
N GLY A 108 -9.46 -6.46 -17.82
CA GLY A 108 -8.71 -5.26 -17.44
C GLY A 108 -9.13 -4.63 -16.11
N HIS A 109 -9.82 -5.39 -15.24
CA HIS A 109 -10.24 -4.97 -13.91
C HIS A 109 -9.29 -5.49 -12.83
N VAL A 110 -9.33 -4.90 -11.64
CA VAL A 110 -8.64 -5.48 -10.47
C VAL A 110 -9.47 -6.67 -9.97
N ASP A 111 -8.83 -7.80 -9.71
CA ASP A 111 -9.48 -8.91 -9.03
C ASP A 111 -9.76 -8.53 -7.57
N LEU A 112 -11.00 -8.09 -7.30
CA LEU A 112 -11.42 -7.66 -5.96
C LEU A 112 -11.45 -8.81 -4.95
N VAL A 113 -11.59 -10.07 -5.39
CA VAL A 113 -11.54 -11.23 -4.47
C VAL A 113 -10.12 -11.41 -3.97
N THR A 114 -9.15 -11.38 -4.88
CA THR A 114 -7.71 -11.42 -4.53
C THR A 114 -7.32 -10.23 -3.67
N LEU A 115 -7.77 -9.02 -4.02
CA LEU A 115 -7.53 -7.82 -3.22
C LEU A 115 -8.10 -7.97 -1.79
N THR A 116 -9.35 -8.43 -1.67
CA THR A 116 -10.03 -8.64 -0.38
C THR A 116 -9.20 -9.57 0.52
N ALA A 117 -8.79 -10.71 -0.02
CA ALA A 117 -8.00 -11.68 0.75
C ALA A 117 -6.66 -11.08 1.23
N MET A 118 -5.99 -10.30 0.38
CA MET A 118 -4.74 -9.63 0.76
C MET A 118 -4.96 -8.58 1.86
N VAL A 119 -5.99 -7.73 1.74
CA VAL A 119 -6.24 -6.70 2.76
C VAL A 119 -6.72 -7.30 4.08
N GLU A 120 -7.49 -8.39 4.07
CA GLU A 120 -7.88 -9.11 5.28
C GLU A 120 -6.70 -9.72 6.03
N GLU A 121 -5.68 -10.16 5.31
CA GLU A 121 -4.41 -10.62 5.90
C GLU A 121 -3.60 -9.43 6.45
N LEU A 122 -3.48 -8.34 5.67
CA LEU A 122 -2.52 -7.27 5.93
C LEU A 122 -3.02 -6.19 6.90
N GLU A 123 -4.32 -5.87 6.90
CA GLU A 123 -4.87 -4.82 7.76
C GLU A 123 -4.62 -5.10 9.26
N PRO A 124 -4.84 -6.32 9.81
CA PRO A 124 -4.52 -6.62 11.21
C PRO A 124 -3.02 -6.47 11.52
N LEU A 125 -2.16 -6.89 10.61
CA LEU A 125 -0.70 -6.78 10.76
C LEU A 125 -0.26 -5.31 10.76
N ALA A 126 -0.79 -4.53 9.82
CA ALA A 126 -0.56 -3.08 9.72
C ALA A 126 -0.98 -2.37 11.01
N ARG A 127 -2.14 -2.71 11.59
CA ARG A 127 -2.59 -2.16 12.88
C ARG A 127 -1.66 -2.53 14.04
N ALA A 128 -1.13 -3.75 14.04
CA ALA A 128 -0.35 -4.29 15.15
C ALA A 128 1.11 -3.82 15.18
N HIS A 129 1.64 -3.28 14.09
CA HIS A 129 3.02 -2.81 14.04
C HIS A 129 3.29 -1.64 15.00
N ASP A 130 4.38 -1.73 15.75
CA ASP A 130 4.93 -0.64 16.55
C ASP A 130 5.93 0.16 15.71
N VAL A 131 5.58 1.41 15.39
CA VAL A 131 6.46 2.35 14.66
C VAL A 131 7.85 2.43 15.30
N ARG A 132 7.92 2.47 16.63
CA ARG A 132 9.20 2.58 17.32
C ARG A 132 10.07 1.38 17.01
N ALA A 133 9.51 0.17 17.07
CA ALA A 133 10.22 -1.05 16.76
C ALA A 133 10.66 -1.11 15.28
N LEU A 134 9.88 -0.54 14.36
CA LEU A 134 10.24 -0.43 12.93
C LEU A 134 11.42 0.51 12.71
N VAL A 135 11.39 1.70 13.33
CA VAL A 135 12.49 2.68 13.29
C VAL A 135 13.75 2.10 13.93
N GLU A 136 13.64 1.47 15.10
CA GLU A 136 14.77 0.80 15.76
C GLU A 136 15.31 -0.34 14.89
N CYS A 137 14.44 -1.11 14.22
CA CYS A 137 14.86 -2.16 13.30
C CYS A 137 15.63 -1.61 12.09
N ARG A 138 15.21 -0.46 11.55
CA ARG A 138 15.86 0.19 10.39
C ARG A 138 17.30 0.57 10.70
N TYR A 139 17.53 1.20 11.85
CA TYR A 139 18.85 1.73 12.20
C TYR A 139 19.76 0.74 12.93
N PHE A 140 19.19 -0.20 13.69
CA PHE A 140 19.96 -1.07 14.58
C PHE A 140 19.87 -2.56 14.25
N GLY A 141 19.16 -2.96 13.19
CA GLY A 141 18.98 -4.37 12.84
C GLY A 141 17.98 -5.09 13.75
N PRO A 142 17.88 -6.44 13.70
CA PRO A 142 16.68 -7.30 13.79
C PRO A 142 15.68 -7.03 14.95
N CYS A 143 15.13 -5.82 14.94
CA CYS A 143 14.18 -5.20 15.86
C CYS A 143 14.78 -4.70 17.19
N GLY A 144 15.98 -4.10 17.15
CA GLY A 144 16.56 -3.27 18.22
C GLY A 144 16.75 -3.96 19.57
N THR A 145 17.94 -4.49 19.87
CA THR A 145 18.24 -5.28 21.09
C THR A 145 17.66 -4.71 22.41
N ARG A 146 16.57 -5.31 22.93
CA ARG A 146 16.40 -5.51 24.38
C ARG A 146 16.78 -6.96 24.74
N ARG A 147 18.06 -7.19 25.00
CA ARG A 147 18.44 -8.13 26.06
C ARG A 147 18.62 -7.28 27.32
N ARG A 148 17.61 -7.33 28.19
CA ARG A 148 17.55 -6.90 29.59
C ARG A 148 18.17 -5.54 29.94
#